data_AF-K9PAN5-F1
#
_entry.id   AF-K9PAN5-F1
#
_cell.length_a   1.000
_cell.length_b   1.000
_cell.length_c   1.000
_cell.angle_alpha   90.00
_cell.angle_beta   90.00
_cell.angle_gamma   90.00
#
_symmetry.space_group_name_H-M   'P 1'
#
loop_
_entity.id
_entity.type
_entity.pdbx_description
1 polymer ?
#
loop_
_entity_poly.entity_id
_entity_poly.type
_entity_poly.pdbx_seq_one_letter_code
_entity_poly.pdbx_strand_id
1 'polypeptide(L)'
;MIIWGRLVSFLVALLLLGLFMPSAALGFPRAAFAVSPPLSASPPPESEAIGGSVLQVSVLEAGGSLFQAHCAGCHLQGGNIIRRGKTLKLGALERNGVASPDAIAAIAAGGTGQMGGYAQSLGEGGPEAVAAWVWQQALDGWPRA
;
A
#
# COMPACT_ATOMS: atom_id res chain seq x y z
N MET A 1 0.13 -36.38 -21.08
CA MET A 1 -0.38 -36.35 -22.47
C MET A 1 -1.81 -35.80 -22.46
N ILE A 2 -1.99 -34.67 -23.14
CA ILE A 2 -3.16 -34.31 -23.96
C ILE A 2 -4.53 -34.27 -23.26
N ILE A 3 -4.91 -33.12 -22.68
CA ILE A 3 -6.19 -32.43 -22.99
C ILE A 3 -6.06 -30.92 -22.67
N TRP A 4 -5.21 -30.21 -23.42
CA TRP A 4 -5.35 -28.77 -23.63
C TRP A 4 -6.20 -28.58 -24.90
N GLY A 5 -7.10 -27.60 -24.91
CA GLY A 5 -7.69 -27.09 -26.14
C GLY A 5 -9.17 -27.41 -26.31
N ARG A 6 -10.02 -26.47 -25.86
CA ARG A 6 -11.24 -26.00 -26.53
C ARG A 6 -11.85 -24.92 -25.63
N LEU A 7 -12.24 -23.79 -26.22
CA LEU A 7 -12.86 -22.61 -25.60
C LEU A 7 -11.93 -21.47 -25.15
N VAL A 8 -10.80 -21.31 -25.84
CA VAL A 8 -10.35 -19.98 -26.26
C VAL A 8 -10.83 -19.84 -27.71
N SER A 9 -11.56 -18.78 -28.04
CA SER A 9 -12.28 -18.51 -29.32
C SER A 9 -13.73 -18.98 -29.35
N PHE A 10 -14.66 -18.14 -28.86
CA PHE A 10 -15.88 -17.75 -29.58
C PHE A 10 -16.47 -16.52 -28.86
N LEU A 11 -16.66 -15.43 -29.59
CA LEU A 11 -17.22 -14.13 -29.19
C LEU A 11 -16.29 -13.08 -28.54
N VAL A 12 -15.15 -12.86 -29.18
CA VAL A 12 -14.84 -11.51 -29.68
C VAL A 12 -15.89 -11.19 -30.75
N ALA A 13 -16.85 -10.29 -30.49
CA ALA A 13 -17.70 -9.55 -31.45
C ALA A 13 -19.10 -9.29 -30.87
N LEU A 14 -19.28 -8.21 -30.09
CA LEU A 14 -20.59 -7.58 -29.94
C LEU A 14 -20.43 -6.08 -29.58
N LEU A 15 -20.57 -5.23 -30.62
CA LEU A 15 -21.16 -3.88 -30.60
C LEU A 15 -20.57 -2.84 -29.63
N LEU A 16 -19.72 -1.87 -30.02
CA LEU A 16 -19.86 -0.89 -31.12
C LEU A 16 -21.23 -0.16 -31.16
N LEU A 17 -21.63 0.47 -30.06
CA LEU A 17 -22.41 1.73 -30.04
C LEU A 17 -21.66 2.66 -29.05
N GLY A 18 -21.20 3.87 -29.36
CA GLY A 18 -21.73 4.84 -30.30
C GLY A 18 -22.40 6.00 -29.56
N LEU A 19 -21.66 6.73 -28.71
CA LEU A 19 -22.04 8.04 -28.12
C LEU A 19 -20.71 8.77 -27.79
N PHE A 20 -20.04 9.46 -28.72
CA PHE A 20 -20.35 10.79 -29.26
C PHE A 20 -20.99 11.74 -28.24
N MET A 21 -20.16 12.42 -27.45
CA MET A 21 -20.53 13.63 -26.71
C MET A 21 -19.50 14.72 -27.05
N PRO A 22 -19.90 15.81 -27.74
CA PRO A 22 -18.99 16.85 -28.19
C PRO A 22 -18.82 17.98 -27.16
N SER A 23 -17.64 18.61 -27.24
CA SER A 23 -17.32 20.03 -27.04
C SER A 23 -18.19 20.89 -26.12
N ALA A 24 -17.54 21.47 -25.12
CA ALA A 24 -17.74 22.89 -24.79
C ALA A 24 -16.42 23.49 -24.30
N ALA A 25 -15.71 24.13 -25.21
CA ALA A 25 -14.69 25.12 -24.92
C ALA A 25 -15.39 26.41 -24.49
N LEU A 26 -15.04 26.95 -23.32
CA LEU A 26 -15.25 28.36 -23.01
C LEU A 26 -13.96 28.89 -22.38
N GLY A 27 -13.22 29.62 -23.20
CA GLY A 27 -12.11 30.44 -22.77
C GLY A 27 -12.60 31.62 -21.95
N PHE A 28 -11.93 31.88 -20.83
CA PHE A 28 -12.06 33.13 -20.10
C PHE A 28 -10.87 34.03 -20.41
N PRO A 29 -11.10 35.32 -20.71
CA PRO A 29 -10.07 36.27 -21.07
C PRO A 29 -9.19 36.65 -19.89
N ARG A 30 -7.90 36.79 -20.22
CA ARG A 30 -6.78 37.18 -19.39
C ARG A 30 -6.90 38.65 -18.99
N ALA A 31 -7.35 38.92 -17.77
CA ALA A 31 -7.24 40.23 -17.15
C ALA A 31 -5.82 40.41 -16.58
N ALA A 32 -5.04 41.28 -17.20
CA ALA A 32 -3.78 41.77 -16.66
C ALA A 32 -4.09 42.70 -15.48
N PHE A 33 -3.87 42.24 -14.26
CA PHE A 33 -3.74 43.14 -13.12
C PHE A 33 -2.26 43.44 -12.89
N ALA A 34 -1.96 44.72 -13.02
CA ALA A 34 -0.66 45.30 -12.83
C ALA A 34 -0.19 45.16 -11.38
N VAL A 35 1.13 44.99 -11.29
CA VAL A 35 1.97 44.81 -10.11
C VAL A 35 1.91 46.02 -9.17
N SER A 36 1.91 45.74 -7.86
CA SER A 36 2.64 46.54 -6.88
C SER A 36 3.22 45.58 -5.82
N PRO A 37 4.51 45.68 -5.49
CA PRO A 37 5.19 44.74 -4.61
C PRO A 37 4.95 45.08 -3.13
N PRO A 38 4.68 44.10 -2.25
CA PRO A 38 4.99 44.27 -0.84
C PRO A 38 6.51 44.10 -0.67
N LEU A 39 7.18 45.19 -0.25
CA LEU A 39 8.44 45.08 0.46
C LEU A 39 8.22 44.20 1.70
N SER A 40 9.15 43.29 1.93
CA SER A 40 9.28 42.44 3.12
C SER A 40 8.36 41.21 3.18
N ALA A 41 8.69 40.22 2.38
CA ALA A 41 8.47 38.82 2.72
C ALA A 41 9.81 38.09 2.62
N SER A 42 10.29 37.57 3.75
CA SER A 42 11.34 36.57 3.78
C SER A 42 10.96 35.42 2.85
N PRO A 43 11.91 34.81 2.12
CA PRO A 43 11.59 33.77 1.14
C PRO A 43 10.88 32.60 1.83
N PRO A 44 9.71 32.15 1.36
CA PRO A 44 9.30 30.78 1.60
C PRO A 44 10.33 29.86 0.89
N PRO A 45 10.77 28.74 1.50
CA PRO A 45 11.50 27.74 0.76
C PRO A 45 10.55 27.04 -0.21
N GLU A 46 10.46 27.55 -1.43
CA GLU A 46 9.87 26.86 -2.56
C GLU A 46 10.99 26.07 -3.26
N SER A 47 11.02 24.76 -3.06
CA SER A 47 11.47 23.83 -4.10
C SER A 47 10.82 22.47 -3.87
N GLU A 48 9.98 22.10 -4.83
CA GLU A 48 9.17 20.91 -4.89
C GLU A 48 9.99 19.60 -4.83
N ALA A 49 9.33 18.56 -4.32
CA ALA A 49 9.69 17.13 -4.30
C ALA A 49 10.64 16.61 -3.19
N ILE A 50 10.21 16.61 -1.92
CA ILE A 50 10.79 15.70 -0.89
C ILE A 50 9.76 15.28 0.18
N GLY A 51 8.60 14.75 -0.20
CA GLY A 51 7.53 14.44 0.76
C GLY A 51 7.40 12.98 1.21
N GLY A 52 8.10 12.04 0.57
CA GLY A 52 7.86 10.61 0.81
C GLY A 52 8.84 9.95 1.77
N SER A 53 10.15 10.19 1.60
CA SER A 53 11.11 9.19 2.06
C SER A 53 11.43 9.24 3.56
N VAL A 54 11.46 10.41 4.21
CA VAL A 54 11.93 10.49 5.61
C VAL A 54 10.91 9.93 6.60
N LEU A 55 9.62 10.29 6.45
CA LEU A 55 8.56 9.75 7.30
C LEU A 55 8.40 8.24 7.08
N GLN A 56 8.52 7.77 5.83
CA GLN A 56 8.39 6.34 5.51
C GLN A 56 9.54 5.52 6.10
N VAL A 57 10.79 6.00 6.04
CA VAL A 57 11.92 5.30 6.69
C VAL A 57 11.74 5.21 8.20
N SER A 58 11.30 6.30 8.86
CA SER A 58 11.05 6.26 10.31
C SER A 58 9.88 5.34 10.69
N VAL A 59 8.83 5.29 9.86
CA VAL A 59 7.68 4.41 10.07
C VAL A 59 8.08 2.95 9.86
N LEU A 60 8.90 2.64 8.85
CA LEU A 60 9.42 1.30 8.62
C LEU A 60 10.35 0.87 9.77
N GLU A 61 11.20 1.75 10.29
CA GLU A 61 12.08 1.43 11.43
C GLU A 61 11.27 1.13 12.70
N ALA A 62 10.26 1.96 13.00
CA ALA A 62 9.34 1.73 14.10
C ALA A 62 8.54 0.42 13.91
N GLY A 63 8.02 0.20 12.70
CA GLY A 63 7.29 -1.01 12.32
C GLY A 63 8.14 -2.28 12.44
N GLY A 64 9.41 -2.21 12.06
CA GLY A 64 10.37 -3.31 12.22
C GLY A 64 10.62 -3.63 13.69
N SER A 65 10.83 -2.60 14.52
CA SER A 65 11.01 -2.77 15.96
C SER A 65 9.78 -3.42 16.62
N LEU A 66 8.58 -2.93 16.29
CA LEU A 66 7.31 -3.48 16.76
C LEU A 66 7.09 -4.92 16.27
N PHE A 67 7.44 -5.22 15.02
CA PHE A 67 7.36 -6.57 14.47
C PHE A 67 8.26 -7.54 15.23
N GLN A 68 9.50 -7.15 15.54
CA GLN A 68 10.41 -7.99 16.31
C GLN A 68 9.90 -8.24 17.74
N ALA A 69 9.33 -7.22 18.37
CA ALA A 69 8.80 -7.34 19.73
C ALA A 69 7.55 -8.23 19.83
N HIS A 70 6.66 -8.21 18.83
CA HIS A 70 5.32 -8.79 18.97
C HIS A 70 4.98 -9.90 17.97
N CYS A 71 5.61 -9.92 16.79
CA CYS A 71 5.18 -10.76 15.67
C CYS A 71 6.21 -11.84 15.31
N ALA A 72 7.50 -11.54 15.44
CA ALA A 72 8.60 -12.40 15.00
C ALA A 72 8.60 -13.79 15.67
N GLY A 73 8.08 -13.90 16.90
CA GLY A 73 7.97 -15.19 17.60
C GLY A 73 7.17 -16.23 16.81
N CYS A 74 6.14 -15.81 16.07
CA CYS A 74 5.37 -16.72 15.21
C CYS A 74 5.72 -16.58 13.72
N HIS A 75 6.17 -15.39 13.30
CA HIS A 75 6.31 -14.99 11.90
C HIS A 75 7.75 -14.69 11.48
N LEU A 76 8.73 -15.34 12.11
CA LEU A 76 10.14 -15.18 11.77
C LEU A 76 10.38 -15.38 10.26
N GLN A 77 11.11 -14.45 9.62
CA GLN A 77 11.43 -14.47 8.19
C GLN A 77 10.19 -14.63 7.29
N GLY A 78 9.06 -14.06 7.71
CA GLY A 78 7.80 -14.12 6.99
C GLY A 78 7.11 -15.48 7.04
N GLY A 79 7.56 -16.39 7.90
CA GLY A 79 6.95 -17.69 8.12
C GLY A 79 5.65 -17.63 8.92
N ASN A 80 5.19 -18.79 9.35
CA ASN A 80 4.15 -18.94 10.37
C ASN A 80 4.31 -20.31 11.04
N ILE A 81 4.72 -20.33 12.31
CA ILE A 81 4.95 -21.59 13.06
C ILE A 81 3.65 -22.32 13.41
N ILE A 82 2.53 -21.59 13.53
CA ILE A 82 1.23 -22.13 13.95
C ILE A 82 0.46 -22.68 12.74
N ARG A 83 0.41 -21.92 11.63
CA ARG A 83 -0.26 -22.31 10.38
C ARG A 83 0.66 -22.13 9.19
N ARG A 84 1.36 -23.20 8.80
CA ARG A 84 2.36 -23.20 7.70
C ARG A 84 1.85 -22.67 6.34
N GLY A 85 0.54 -22.67 6.09
CA GLY A 85 -0.07 -22.11 4.88
C GLY A 85 -0.47 -20.61 4.94
N LYS A 86 -0.46 -19.99 6.13
CA LYS A 86 -0.77 -18.56 6.34
C LYS A 86 0.50 -17.78 6.72
N THR A 87 1.45 -17.74 5.80
CA THR A 87 2.70 -17.00 5.96
C THR A 87 2.54 -15.53 5.56
N LEU A 88 3.54 -14.71 5.87
CA LEU A 88 3.60 -13.29 5.45
C LEU A 88 4.35 -13.10 4.13
N LYS A 89 4.55 -14.18 3.36
CA LYS A 89 5.15 -14.10 2.03
C LYS A 89 4.10 -13.58 1.05
N LEU A 90 4.50 -12.75 0.09
CA LEU A 90 3.59 -12.09 -0.86
C LEU A 90 2.57 -13.06 -1.49
N GLY A 91 3.04 -14.16 -2.08
CA GLY A 91 2.12 -15.13 -2.70
C GLY A 91 1.13 -15.78 -1.73
N ALA A 92 1.46 -15.89 -0.43
CA ALA A 92 0.50 -16.37 0.57
C ALA A 92 -0.51 -15.28 0.93
N LEU A 93 -0.07 -14.03 1.07
CA LEU A 93 -0.96 -12.89 1.31
C LEU A 93 -1.97 -12.73 0.17
N GLU A 94 -1.52 -12.86 -1.08
CA GLU A 94 -2.36 -12.78 -2.28
C GLU A 94 -3.40 -13.89 -2.32
N ARG A 95 -2.98 -15.16 -2.13
CA ARG A 95 -3.89 -16.32 -2.11
C ARG A 95 -4.94 -16.23 -0.99
N ASN A 96 -4.61 -15.54 0.10
CA ASN A 96 -5.54 -15.34 1.22
C ASN A 96 -6.33 -14.02 1.11
N GLY A 97 -6.15 -13.23 0.05
CA GLY A 97 -6.89 -11.99 -0.17
C GLY A 97 -6.52 -10.84 0.78
N VAL A 98 -5.31 -10.85 1.34
CA VAL A 98 -4.83 -9.88 2.35
C VAL A 98 -3.52 -9.21 1.93
N ALA A 99 -3.23 -9.16 0.63
CA ALA A 99 -2.04 -8.54 0.06
C ALA A 99 -2.18 -7.01 -0.04
N SER A 100 -2.41 -6.34 1.08
CA SER A 100 -2.33 -4.89 1.20
C SER A 100 -1.89 -4.48 2.61
N PRO A 101 -1.18 -3.35 2.76
CA PRO A 101 -0.81 -2.84 4.08
C PRO A 101 -2.03 -2.62 4.98
N ASP A 102 -3.14 -2.08 4.45
CA ASP A 102 -4.35 -1.84 5.24
C ASP A 102 -4.97 -3.15 5.77
N ALA A 103 -5.02 -4.20 4.95
CA ALA A 103 -5.53 -5.51 5.37
C ALA A 103 -4.63 -6.14 6.45
N ILE A 104 -3.32 -5.99 6.32
CA ILE A 104 -2.35 -6.46 7.31
C ILE A 104 -2.52 -5.68 8.62
N ALA A 105 -2.70 -4.36 8.56
CA ALA A 105 -2.92 -3.51 9.74
C ALA A 105 -4.20 -3.92 10.47
N ALA A 106 -5.30 -4.12 9.73
CA ALA A 106 -6.56 -4.57 10.30
C ALA A 106 -6.42 -5.94 11.01
N ILE A 107 -5.66 -6.87 10.45
CA ILE A 107 -5.37 -8.17 11.08
C ILE A 107 -4.45 -8.02 12.28
N ALA A 108 -3.42 -7.17 12.21
CA ALA A 108 -2.53 -6.93 13.34
C ALA A 108 -3.30 -6.31 14.53
N ALA A 109 -4.21 -5.37 14.25
CA ALA A 109 -5.04 -4.73 15.26
C ALA A 109 -6.10 -5.69 15.84
N GLY A 110 -6.89 -6.32 14.98
CA GLY A 110 -8.07 -7.10 15.36
C GLY A 110 -7.86 -8.60 15.55
N GLY A 111 -6.71 -9.13 15.10
CA GLY A 111 -6.45 -10.56 15.07
C GLY A 111 -7.21 -11.30 13.97
N THR A 112 -6.90 -12.58 13.80
CA THR A 112 -7.65 -13.46 12.89
C THR A 112 -7.51 -14.93 13.29
N GLY A 113 -8.64 -15.58 13.57
CA GLY A 113 -8.66 -16.98 14.02
C GLY A 113 -7.82 -17.19 15.29
N GLN A 114 -6.71 -17.93 15.17
CA GLN A 114 -5.81 -18.25 16.29
C GLN A 114 -4.78 -17.15 16.59
N MET A 115 -4.69 -16.12 15.75
CA MET A 115 -3.85 -14.96 16.01
C MET A 115 -4.68 -13.92 16.78
N GLY A 116 -4.26 -13.61 18.01
CA GLY A 116 -4.87 -12.52 18.79
C GLY A 116 -4.63 -11.15 18.16
N GLY A 117 -5.45 -10.17 18.55
CA GLY A 117 -5.26 -8.77 18.15
C GLY A 117 -4.24 -8.06 19.03
N TYR A 118 -3.47 -7.14 18.44
CA TYR A 118 -2.38 -6.43 19.09
C TYR A 118 -2.59 -4.92 19.17
N ALA A 119 -3.79 -4.39 18.87
CA ALA A 119 -4.06 -2.95 18.84
C ALA A 119 -3.58 -2.21 20.11
N GLN A 120 -3.85 -2.76 21.30
CA GLN A 120 -3.41 -2.16 22.57
C GLN A 120 -1.89 -2.22 22.76
N SER A 121 -1.26 -3.33 22.37
CA SER A 121 0.19 -3.54 22.52
C SER A 121 0.99 -2.68 21.55
N LEU A 122 0.45 -2.44 20.36
CA LEU A 122 1.09 -1.65 19.30
C LEU A 122 0.87 -0.15 19.49
N GLY A 123 -0.17 0.26 20.22
CA GLY A 123 -0.51 1.67 20.43
C GLY A 123 -1.05 2.35 19.17
N GLU A 124 -1.23 3.66 19.27
CA GLU A 124 -1.75 4.49 18.17
C GLU A 124 -0.77 4.51 16.98
N GLY A 125 -1.25 4.20 15.78
CA GLY A 125 -0.43 4.14 14.55
C GLY A 125 0.49 2.93 14.44
N GLY A 126 0.58 2.10 15.49
CA GLY A 126 1.44 0.92 15.52
C GLY A 126 1.04 -0.18 14.52
N PRO A 127 -0.26 -0.55 14.40
CA PRO A 127 -0.71 -1.50 13.39
C PRO A 127 -0.34 -1.11 11.97
N GLU A 128 -0.48 0.18 11.62
CA GLU A 128 -0.14 0.73 10.31
C GLU A 128 1.38 0.68 10.07
N ALA A 129 2.18 1.03 11.07
CA ALA A 129 3.63 0.97 10.98
C ALA A 129 4.14 -0.48 10.79
N VAL A 130 3.66 -1.42 11.60
CA VAL A 130 3.99 -2.85 11.45
C VAL A 130 3.55 -3.37 10.09
N ALA A 131 2.35 -3.01 9.65
CA ALA A 131 1.84 -3.46 8.38
C ALA A 131 2.63 -2.92 7.19
N ALA A 132 3.02 -1.64 7.23
CA ALA A 132 3.90 -1.06 6.21
C ALA A 132 5.24 -1.80 6.15
N TRP A 133 5.84 -2.11 7.30
CA TRP A 133 7.08 -2.88 7.36
C TRP A 133 6.91 -4.30 6.83
N VAL A 134 5.88 -5.03 7.27
CA VAL A 134 5.58 -6.39 6.78
C VAL A 134 5.34 -6.40 5.28
N TRP A 135 4.62 -5.39 4.77
CA TRP A 135 4.37 -5.23 3.35
C TRP A 135 5.67 -5.05 2.57
N GLN A 136 6.55 -4.16 3.02
CA GLN A 136 7.87 -3.97 2.42
C GLN A 136 8.68 -5.28 2.42
N GLN A 137 8.75 -5.98 3.55
CA GLN A 137 9.45 -7.27 3.63
C GLN A 137 8.84 -8.34 2.71
N ALA A 138 7.52 -8.34 2.53
CA ALA A 138 6.85 -9.26 1.62
C ALA A 138 7.20 -8.97 0.16
N LEU A 139 7.26 -7.69 -0.25
CA LEU A 139 7.69 -7.26 -1.57
C LEU A 139 9.16 -7.63 -1.83
N ASP A 140 10.02 -7.44 -0.83
CA ASP A 140 11.46 -7.75 -0.91
C ASP A 140 11.75 -9.26 -0.77
N GLY A 141 10.72 -10.08 -0.60
CA GLY A 141 10.85 -11.54 -0.52
C GLY A 141 11.47 -12.04 0.77
N TRP A 142 11.40 -11.25 1.85
CA TRP A 142 11.98 -11.53 3.16
C TRP A 142 13.48 -11.82 3.10
N PRO A 143 14.31 -10.79 2.83
CA PRO A 143 15.76 -10.96 2.76
C PRO A 143 16.30 -11.50 4.08
N ARG A 144 17.19 -12.48 4.01
CA ARG A 144 17.94 -12.94 5.18
C ARG A 144 19.05 -11.94 5.43
N ALA A 145 19.01 -11.28 6.59
CA ALA A 145 20.14 -10.55 7.13
C ALA A 145 21.32 -11.50 7.40
#